data_AF-A0AAE4EIW3-F1
#
_entry.id   AF-A0AAE4EIW3-F1
#
_cell.length_a   1.000
_cell.length_b   1.000
_cell.length_c   1.000
_cell.angle_alpha   90.00
_cell.angle_beta   90.00
_cell.angle_gamma   90.00
#
_symmetry.space_group_name_H-M   'P 1'
#
loop_
_entity.id
_entity.type
_entity.pdbx_description
1 polymer ?
#
loop_
_entity_poly.entity_id
_entity_poly.type
_entity_poly.pdbx_seq_one_letter_code
_entity_poly.pdbx_strand_id
1 'polypeptide(L)' 'MTEATANGRIVVGVDGSDAGTAALVWAAGQAAVSGAELDVVTVCCTMRCSMTRR' A
#
# COMPACT_ATOMS: atom_id res chain seq x y z
N MET A 1 3.05 25.39 -4.28
CA MET A 1 2.87 24.12 -3.58
C MET A 1 3.44 23.03 -4.47
N THR A 2 4.76 22.94 -4.51
CA THR A 2 5.46 21.98 -5.39
C THR A 2 6.72 21.55 -4.67
N GLU A 3 6.64 20.45 -3.94
CA GLU A 3 7.81 19.71 -3.48
C GLU A 3 7.72 18.35 -4.17
N ALA A 4 8.23 18.30 -5.40
CA ALA A 4 8.54 17.06 -6.06
C ALA A 4 9.88 16.59 -5.50
N THR A 5 9.86 15.82 -4.41
CA THR A 5 11.05 15.12 -3.94
C THR A 5 11.51 14.17 -5.04
N ALA A 6 12.74 14.35 -5.49
CA ALA A 6 13.28 13.88 -6.77
C ALA A 6 13.41 12.36 -6.96
N ASN A 7 12.83 11.55 -6.06
CA ASN A 7 12.69 10.11 -6.22
C ASN A 7 11.21 9.81 -5.99
N GLY A 8 10.50 9.32 -7.02
CA GLY A 8 9.09 8.98 -6.89
C GLY A 8 8.91 8.01 -5.71
N ARG A 9 7.95 8.30 -4.84
CA ARG A 9 7.60 7.42 -3.72
C ARG A 9 6.10 7.16 -3.79
N ILE A 10 5.75 5.88 -3.85
CA ILE A 10 4.36 5.42 -3.93
C ILE A 10 4.02 4.83 -2.57
N VAL A 11 3.00 5.38 -1.91
CA VAL A 11 2.51 4.86 -0.62
C VAL A 11 1.19 4.14 -0.87
N VAL A 12 1.08 2.89 -0.42
CA VAL A 12 -0.14 2.09 -0.54
C VAL A 12 -0.62 1.61 0.82
N GLY A 13 -1.89 1.88 1.12
CA GLY A 13 -2.58 1.38 2.31
C GLY A 13 -3.21 0.01 2.05
N VAL A 14 -2.91 -0.99 2.87
CA VAL A 14 -3.53 -2.32 2.80
C VAL A 14 -4.19 -2.70 4.12
N ASP A 15 -5.42 -3.19 4.06
CA ASP A 15 -6.24 -3.60 5.21
C ASP A 15 -6.49 -5.12 5.27
N GLY A 16 -5.85 -5.88 4.39
CA GLY A 16 -6.01 -7.34 4.27
C GLY A 16 -7.24 -7.78 3.46
N SER A 17 -8.03 -6.84 2.92
CA SER A 17 -9.09 -7.15 1.97
C SER A 17 -8.55 -7.44 0.56
N ASP A 18 -9.37 -8.05 -0.29
CA ASP A 18 -9.04 -8.25 -1.72
C ASP A 18 -8.80 -6.91 -2.44
N ALA A 19 -9.54 -5.86 -2.04
CA ALA A 19 -9.36 -4.52 -2.57
C ALA A 19 -7.98 -3.93 -2.18
N GLY A 20 -7.56 -4.13 -0.94
CA GLY A 20 -6.21 -3.75 -0.48
C GLY A 20 -5.11 -4.50 -1.23
N THR A 21 -5.34 -5.79 -1.50
CA THR A 21 -4.40 -6.62 -2.29
C THR A 21 -4.31 -6.13 -3.74
N ALA A 22 -5.43 -5.80 -4.38
CA ALA A 22 -5.45 -5.25 -5.73
C ALA A 22 -4.72 -3.89 -5.82
N ALA A 23 -4.89 -3.03 -4.81
CA ALA A 23 -4.18 -1.76 -4.72
C ALA A 23 -2.66 -1.96 -4.61
N LEU A 24 -2.21 -2.94 -3.82
CA LEU A 24 -0.79 -3.29 -3.71
C LEU A 24 -0.19 -3.76 -5.04
N VAL A 25 -0.90 -4.61 -5.78
CA VAL A 25 -0.45 -5.12 -7.09
C VAL A 25 -0.26 -3.97 -8.08
N TRP A 26 -1.24 -3.06 -8.14
CA TRP A 26 -1.13 -1.88 -9.00
C TRP A 26 0.05 -1.00 -8.59
N ALA A 27 0.22 -0.72 -7.30
CA ALA A 27 1.27 0.15 -6.78
C ALA A 27 2.67 -0.43 -7.04
N ALA A 28 2.85 -1.75 -6.92
CA ALA A 28 4.10 -2.42 -7.28
C ALA A 28 4.42 -2.30 -8.77
N GLY A 29 3.42 -2.45 -9.65
CA GLY A 29 3.59 -2.26 -11.08
C GLY A 29 4.00 -0.82 -11.42
N GLN A 30 3.36 0.17 -10.79
CA GLN A 30 3.72 1.57 -10.98
C GLN A 30 5.11 1.89 -10.46
N ALA A 31 5.50 1.36 -9.30
CA ALA A 31 6.82 1.56 -8.73
C ALA A 31 7.92 1.00 -9.66
N ALA A 32 7.70 -0.17 -10.24
CA ALA A 32 8.61 -0.78 -11.21
C ALA A 32 8.75 0.05 -12.49
N VAL A 33 7.66 0.61 -13.01
CA VAL A 33 7.67 1.45 -14.23
C VAL A 33 8.34 2.80 -13.98
N SER A 34 8.12 3.38 -12.81
CA SER A 34 8.60 4.72 -12.48
C SER A 34 9.97 4.74 -11.79
N GLY A 35 10.54 3.58 -11.46
CA GLY A 35 11.76 3.49 -10.64
C GLY A 35 11.57 4.06 -9.24
N ALA A 36 10.33 4.09 -8.75
CA ALA A 36 9.93 4.68 -7.50
C ALA A 36 10.06 3.70 -6.32
N GLU A 37 10.30 4.23 -5.13
CA GLU A 37 10.24 3.44 -3.89
C GLU A 37 8.77 3.19 -3.51
N LEU A 38 8.43 1.95 -3.13
CA LEU A 38 7.09 1.57 -2.69
C LEU A 38 7.06 1.40 -1.16
N ASP A 39 6.24 2.20 -0.48
CA ASP A 39 5.95 2.04 0.95
C ASP A 39 4.56 1.42 1.15
N VAL A 40 4.52 0.32 1.87
CA VAL A 40 3.27 -0.38 2.21
C VAL A 40 2.92 -0.09 3.66
N VAL A 41 1.75 0.52 3.88
CA VAL A 41 1.22 0.83 5.21
C VAL A 41 0.02 -0.06 5.48
N THR A 42 0.03 -0.78 6.60
CA THR A 42 -1.14 -1.56 7.02
C THR A 42 -1.62 -1.10 8.38
N VAL A 43 -2.94 -0.92 8.50
CA VAL A 43 -3.58 -0.65 9.78
C VAL A 43 -4.10 -1.98 10.30
N CYS A 44 -3.31 -2.61 11.18
CA CYS A 44 -3.82 -3.71 11.97
C CYS A 44 -4.63 -3.11 13.13
N CYS A 45 -5.95 -3.21 13.07
CA CYS A 45 -6.81 -2.79 14.18
C CYS A 45 -6.46 -3.62 15.42
N THR A 46 -5.67 -3.03 16.32
CA THR A 46 -4.92 -3.68 17.40
C THR A 46 -5.79 -4.33 18.49
N MET A 47 -7.12 -4.36 18.38
CA MET A 47 -7.97 -4.88 19.46
C MET A 47 -9.00 -5.96 19.09
N ARG A 48 -9.32 -6.24 17.82
CA ARG A 48 -10.24 -7.35 17.53
C ARG A 48 -10.30 -7.73 16.05
N CYS A 49 -9.32 -8.48 15.56
CA CYS A 49 -9.51 -9.26 14.33
C CYS A 49 -9.35 -10.75 14.64
N SER A 50 -10.26 -11.29 15.46
CA SER A 50 -10.37 -12.72 15.77
C SER A 50 -11.71 -13.33 15.29
N MET A 51 -12.44 -12.67 14.38
CA MET A 51 -13.80 -13.07 14.01
C MET A 51 -14.09 -13.18 12.51
N THR A 52 -13.12 -13.55 11.66
CA THR A 52 -13.47 -14.00 10.28
C THR A 52 -12.49 -14.99 9.65
N ARG A 53 -11.86 -15.87 10.42
CA ARG A 53 -11.33 -17.14 9.90
C ARG A 53 -12.25 -18.26 10.35
N ARG A 54 -13.16 -18.69 9.48
CA ARG A 54 -13.51 -20.10 9.37
C ARG A 54 -12.53 -20.74 8.40
#